data_AF-A0A8R2DM94-F1
#
_entry.id   AF-A0A8R2DM94-F1
#
_cell.length_a   1.000
_cell.length_b   1.000
_cell.length_c   1.000
_cell.angle_alpha   90.00
_cell.angle_beta   90.00
_cell.angle_gamma   90.00
#
_symmetry.space_group_name_H-M   'P 1'
#
loop_
_entity.id
_entity.type
_entity.pdbx_description
1 polymer ?
#
loop_
_entity_poly.entity_id
_entity_poly.type
_entity_poly.pdbx_seq_one_letter_code
_entity_poly.pdbx_strand_id
1 'polypeptide(L)'
;MSYSKVHRYFLRTIASSGVMSVDEAHRVLTKFTGEPILLKNCIQEINDVIRPYQQSIKVTYNESTNEEVVIFLTHAWDSISESQKIFTAKELDYFRLLIEEIMSIDVREITGIHAINLVNKMGQKISMLQAENLLAKWCKMYYLEKIQNKYRLGVRTINEFEDYFEKYMPDVMKDCYICKKNVFWGANCIACEKAIHTRCLNQYLEKIKKWPCCKLDFSPDQLKQLNESQRMTQITQTFEDTQSIEERSENSTASNVENDNTEEMERSQNTDNIRRLSRKRKRE
;
A
#
# COMPACT_ATOMS: atom_id res chain seq x y z
N MET A 1 25.81 23.53 -4.90
CA MET A 1 25.38 24.88 -4.52
C MET A 1 25.02 24.87 -3.03
N SER A 2 24.92 26.02 -2.38
CA SER A 2 24.42 26.09 -1.00
C SER A 2 22.88 26.07 -1.02
N TYR A 3 22.27 25.46 -0.01
CA TYR A 3 20.82 25.48 0.19
C TYR A 3 20.27 26.92 0.10
N SER A 4 19.19 27.13 -0.65
CA SER A 4 18.78 28.46 -1.14
C SER A 4 17.25 28.62 -1.19
N LYS A 5 16.77 29.80 -1.63
CA LYS A 5 15.33 30.05 -1.81
C LYS A 5 14.69 29.09 -2.81
N VAL A 6 15.42 28.69 -3.85
CA VAL A 6 14.95 27.72 -4.86
C VAL A 6 14.67 26.38 -4.21
N HIS A 7 15.60 25.90 -3.38
CA HIS A 7 15.48 24.64 -2.65
C HIS A 7 14.27 24.64 -1.71
N ARG A 8 14.05 25.74 -0.97
CA ARG A 8 12.87 25.90 -0.10
C ARG A 8 11.57 25.91 -0.89
N TYR A 9 11.54 26.59 -2.03
CA TYR A 9 10.36 26.65 -2.90
C TYR A 9 10.01 25.28 -3.46
N PHE A 10 11.01 24.56 -3.98
CA PHE A 10 10.82 23.22 -4.50
C PHE A 10 10.36 22.24 -3.40
N LEU A 11 11.04 22.25 -2.25
CA LEU A 11 10.67 21.43 -1.08
C LEU A 11 9.22 21.68 -0.64
N ARG A 12 8.80 22.94 -0.53
CA ARG A 12 7.40 23.26 -0.17
C ARG A 12 6.40 22.72 -1.20
N THR A 13 6.76 22.81 -2.48
CA THR A 13 5.89 22.37 -3.57
C THR A 13 5.72 20.85 -3.55
N ILE A 14 6.81 20.09 -3.54
CA ILE A 14 6.76 18.62 -3.51
C ILE A 14 6.20 18.07 -2.19
N ALA A 15 6.49 18.70 -1.04
CA ALA A 15 5.90 18.27 0.22
C ALA A 15 4.38 18.49 0.27
N SER A 16 3.87 19.51 -0.43
CA SER A 16 2.43 19.78 -0.52
C SER A 16 1.72 18.86 -1.51
N SER A 17 2.35 18.48 -2.62
CA SER A 17 1.76 17.57 -3.61
C SER A 17 1.96 16.09 -3.25
N GLY A 18 3.03 15.77 -2.52
CA GLY A 18 3.49 14.41 -2.21
C GLY A 18 4.20 13.75 -3.40
N VAL A 19 3.60 13.81 -4.58
CA VAL A 19 4.11 13.24 -5.84
C VAL A 19 3.96 14.29 -6.95
N MET A 20 4.88 14.30 -7.92
CA MET A 20 4.74 15.04 -9.17
C MET A 20 5.52 14.34 -10.29
N SER A 21 5.19 14.63 -11.54
CA SER A 21 5.97 14.10 -12.67
C SER A 21 7.34 14.79 -12.74
N VAL A 22 8.31 14.13 -13.39
CA VAL A 22 9.64 14.74 -13.63
C VAL A 22 9.52 16.02 -14.46
N ASP A 23 8.61 16.06 -15.44
CA ASP A 23 8.37 17.26 -16.25
C ASP A 23 7.81 18.41 -15.42
N GLU A 24 6.88 18.12 -14.50
CA GLU A 24 6.34 19.12 -13.57
C GLU A 24 7.44 19.65 -12.65
N ALA A 25 8.29 18.76 -12.11
CA ALA A 25 9.41 19.14 -11.26
C ALA A 25 10.37 20.10 -11.98
N HIS A 26 10.72 19.83 -13.25
CA HIS A 26 11.52 20.74 -14.06
C HIS A 26 10.83 22.09 -14.28
N ARG A 27 9.52 22.09 -14.60
CA ARG A 27 8.75 23.34 -14.76
C ARG A 27 8.74 24.19 -13.48
N VAL A 28 8.58 23.56 -12.31
CA VAL A 28 8.61 24.24 -11.01
C VAL A 28 9.96 24.91 -10.76
N LEU A 29 11.06 24.21 -11.03
CA LEU A 29 12.41 24.75 -10.87
C LEU A 29 12.66 25.91 -11.83
N THR A 30 12.45 25.71 -13.13
CA THR A 30 12.68 26.73 -14.17
C THR A 30 11.82 27.97 -13.94
N LYS A 31 10.57 27.83 -13.47
CA LYS A 31 9.69 28.96 -13.16
C LYS A 31 10.26 29.85 -12.06
N PHE A 32 10.98 29.29 -11.09
CA PHE A 32 11.55 30.06 -9.98
C PHE A 32 12.90 30.69 -10.33
N THR A 33 13.72 30.02 -11.14
CA THR A 33 15.10 30.45 -11.41
C THR A 33 15.28 31.18 -12.72
N GLY A 34 14.37 31.01 -13.69
CA GLY A 34 14.54 31.50 -15.06
C GLY A 34 15.56 30.72 -15.89
N GLU A 35 16.34 29.83 -15.26
CA GLU A 35 17.38 29.00 -15.87
C GLU A 35 17.19 27.52 -15.53
N PRO A 36 17.59 26.59 -16.42
CA PRO A 36 17.48 25.16 -16.18
C PRO A 36 18.43 24.72 -15.05
N ILE A 37 17.86 24.14 -13.99
CA ILE A 37 18.61 23.49 -12.92
C ILE A 37 18.53 21.99 -13.08
N LEU A 38 19.66 21.30 -12.87
CA LEU A 38 19.67 19.85 -12.83
C LEU A 38 18.89 19.35 -11.60
N LEU A 39 17.72 18.75 -11.85
CA LEU A 39 16.81 18.25 -10.80
C LEU A 39 17.52 17.40 -9.75
N LYS A 40 18.43 16.51 -10.19
CA LYS A 40 19.22 15.64 -9.32
C LYS A 40 20.05 16.42 -8.29
N ASN A 41 20.67 17.53 -8.68
CA ASN A 41 21.49 18.34 -7.77
C ASN A 41 20.60 19.04 -6.74
N CYS A 42 19.48 19.62 -7.19
CA CYS A 42 18.51 20.27 -6.30
C CYS A 42 17.97 19.28 -5.25
N ILE A 43 17.58 18.07 -5.68
CA ILE A 43 17.11 17.01 -4.79
C ILE A 43 18.19 16.62 -3.77
N GLN A 44 19.44 16.44 -4.21
CA GLN A 44 20.55 16.08 -3.32
C GLN A 44 20.76 17.16 -2.25
N GLU A 45 20.84 18.42 -2.65
CA GLU A 45 21.06 19.54 -1.73
C GLU A 45 19.90 19.72 -0.74
N ILE A 46 18.66 19.41 -1.14
CA ILE A 46 17.53 19.39 -0.22
C ILE A 46 17.64 18.22 0.74
N ASN A 47 17.91 17.01 0.24
CA ASN A 47 18.03 15.80 1.06
C ASN A 47 19.10 15.90 2.13
N ASP A 48 20.23 16.55 1.83
CA ASP A 48 21.29 16.78 2.82
C ASP A 48 20.81 17.65 3.99
N VAL A 49 19.83 18.53 3.76
CA VAL A 49 19.23 19.39 4.81
C VAL A 49 18.07 18.69 5.53
N ILE A 50 17.23 17.91 4.84
CA ILE A 50 16.03 17.33 5.43
C ILE A 50 16.23 15.94 6.06
N ARG A 51 17.39 15.30 5.84
CA ARG A 51 17.73 13.99 6.41
C ARG A 51 17.53 13.88 7.93
N PRO A 52 17.90 14.87 8.77
CA PRO A 52 17.68 14.80 10.22
C PRO A 52 16.21 14.66 10.62
N TYR A 53 15.27 15.05 9.75
CA TYR A 53 13.83 14.94 9.98
C TYR A 53 13.25 13.62 9.48
N GLN A 54 14.08 12.65 9.10
CA GLN A 54 13.66 11.37 8.52
C GLN A 54 12.78 11.57 7.27
N GLN A 55 13.10 12.58 6.47
CA GLN A 55 12.41 12.90 5.22
C GLN A 55 13.39 12.84 4.05
N SER A 56 12.87 12.51 2.87
CA SER A 56 13.66 12.55 1.64
C SER A 56 12.81 12.79 0.41
N ILE A 57 13.41 13.35 -0.63
CA ILE A 57 12.86 13.39 -1.99
C ILE A 57 13.59 12.35 -2.84
N LYS A 58 12.84 11.55 -3.58
CA LYS A 58 13.37 10.49 -4.46
C LYS A 58 12.76 10.59 -5.84
N VAL A 59 13.55 10.27 -6.87
CA VAL A 59 13.04 10.00 -8.22
C VAL A 59 12.86 8.49 -8.34
N THR A 60 11.68 8.05 -8.75
CA THR A 60 11.36 6.62 -8.89
C THR A 60 10.39 6.39 -10.05
N TYR A 61 10.15 5.12 -10.39
CA TYR A 61 9.10 4.76 -11.33
C TYR A 61 7.83 4.38 -10.58
N ASN A 62 6.69 4.88 -11.05
CA ASN A 62 5.41 4.31 -10.68
C ASN A 62 5.28 2.94 -11.38
N GLU A 63 5.21 1.86 -10.60
CA GLU A 63 5.13 0.50 -11.16
C GLU A 63 3.87 0.26 -12.00
N SER A 64 2.82 1.05 -11.78
CA SER A 64 1.57 0.91 -12.51
C SER A 64 1.52 1.65 -13.84
N THR A 65 1.95 2.91 -13.86
CA THR A 65 1.95 3.74 -15.08
C THR A 65 3.25 3.65 -15.87
N ASN A 66 4.31 3.12 -15.24
CA ASN A 66 5.67 3.11 -15.76
C ASN A 66 6.27 4.51 -15.99
N GLU A 67 5.67 5.54 -15.38
CA GLU A 67 6.15 6.91 -15.47
C GLU A 67 7.17 7.20 -14.37
N GLU A 68 8.19 7.98 -14.72
CA GLU A 68 9.15 8.49 -13.75
C GLU A 68 8.54 9.67 -13.00
N VAL A 69 8.58 9.61 -11.67
CA VAL A 69 7.97 10.58 -10.77
C VAL A 69 8.94 10.99 -9.67
N VAL A 70 8.76 12.21 -9.18
CA VAL A 70 9.42 12.72 -7.98
C VAL A 70 8.46 12.55 -6.81
N ILE A 71 8.94 11.98 -5.71
CA ILE A 71 8.14 11.72 -4.52
C ILE A 71 8.80 12.28 -3.27
N PHE A 72 7.99 12.80 -2.35
CA PHE A 72 8.40 13.17 -0.99
C PHE A 72 8.01 12.06 -0.02
N LEU A 73 9.00 11.59 0.75
CA LEU A 73 8.91 10.44 1.64
C LEU A 73 9.13 10.86 3.08
N THR A 74 8.40 10.22 3.99
CA THR A 74 8.66 10.22 5.43
C THR A 74 9.04 8.80 5.86
N HIS A 75 10.21 8.63 6.48
CA HIS A 75 10.79 7.32 6.87
C HIS A 75 10.50 6.92 8.32
N ALA A 76 9.78 7.76 9.06
CA ALA A 76 9.42 7.48 10.44
C ALA A 76 8.34 6.38 10.49
N TRP A 77 8.76 5.11 10.51
CA TRP A 77 7.85 3.97 10.61
C TRP A 77 7.70 3.45 12.05
N ASP A 78 8.77 3.45 12.85
CA ASP A 78 8.73 2.96 14.25
C ASP A 78 7.81 3.80 15.14
N SER A 79 7.53 5.02 14.67
CA SER A 79 6.42 5.90 14.93
C SER A 79 5.31 5.92 13.89
N ILE A 80 4.09 5.51 14.19
CA ILE A 80 2.90 6.20 13.63
C ILE A 80 2.87 7.70 14.11
N SER A 81 3.98 8.24 14.65
CA SER A 81 4.10 9.36 15.58
C SER A 81 4.39 10.69 14.90
N GLU A 82 3.59 11.66 15.36
CA GLU A 82 3.95 13.05 15.65
C GLU A 82 4.34 13.98 14.51
N SER A 83 4.99 13.51 13.45
CA SER A 83 5.38 14.35 12.30
C SER A 83 4.21 14.55 11.33
N GLN A 84 3.35 13.55 11.15
CA GLN A 84 2.10 13.65 10.40
C GLN A 84 0.90 13.74 11.35
N LYS A 85 0.69 14.89 12.00
CA LYS A 85 -0.55 15.22 12.76
C LYS A 85 -1.83 15.22 11.90
N ILE A 86 -1.79 14.65 10.70
CA ILE A 86 -2.84 14.66 9.67
C ILE A 86 -3.83 13.51 9.87
N PHE A 87 -3.40 12.45 10.57
CA PHE A 87 -4.20 11.27 10.85
C PHE A 87 -4.19 10.89 12.33
N THR A 88 -5.30 10.37 12.82
CA THR A 88 -5.41 9.84 14.19
C THR A 88 -4.83 8.43 14.26
N ALA A 89 -4.50 7.96 15.47
CA ALA A 89 -4.01 6.59 15.68
C ALA A 89 -4.97 5.53 15.10
N LYS A 90 -6.29 5.75 15.23
CA LYS A 90 -7.30 4.83 14.67
C LYS A 90 -7.27 4.79 13.15
N GLU A 91 -7.14 5.95 12.50
CA GLU A 91 -7.06 6.04 11.04
C GLU A 91 -5.80 5.34 10.51
N LEU A 92 -4.71 5.42 11.27
CA LEU A 92 -3.44 4.78 10.93
C LEU A 92 -3.49 3.26 11.17
N ASP A 93 -4.21 2.80 12.20
CA ASP A 93 -4.52 1.37 12.38
C ASP A 93 -5.33 0.83 11.17
N TYR A 94 -6.32 1.60 10.69
CA TYR A 94 -7.10 1.22 9.51
C TYR A 94 -6.24 1.21 8.25
N PHE A 95 -5.37 2.21 8.08
CA PHE A 95 -4.43 2.25 6.96
C PHE A 95 -3.52 1.02 6.96
N ARG A 96 -2.98 0.65 8.12
CA ARG A 96 -2.12 -0.52 8.28
C ARG A 96 -2.86 -1.81 7.92
N LEU A 97 -4.07 -2.00 8.44
CA LEU A 97 -4.90 -3.14 8.10
C LEU A 97 -5.17 -3.21 6.59
N LEU A 98 -5.48 -2.07 5.96
CA LEU A 98 -5.75 -1.98 4.54
C LEU A 98 -4.53 -2.35 3.68
N ILE A 99 -3.34 -1.82 3.97
CA ILE A 99 -2.15 -2.11 3.17
C ILE A 99 -1.69 -3.56 3.33
N GLU A 100 -1.84 -4.15 4.52
CA GLU A 100 -1.57 -5.56 4.78
C GLU A 100 -2.57 -6.46 4.04
N GLU A 101 -3.86 -6.11 4.04
CA GLU A 101 -4.88 -6.85 3.29
C GLU A 101 -4.59 -6.80 1.78
N ILE A 102 -4.26 -5.63 1.24
CA ILE A 102 -3.86 -5.48 -0.17
C ILE A 102 -2.66 -6.37 -0.49
N MET A 103 -1.63 -6.37 0.35
CA MET A 103 -0.42 -7.18 0.13
C MET A 103 -0.65 -8.69 0.26
N SER A 104 -1.67 -9.10 1.02
CA SER A 104 -2.03 -10.51 1.23
C SER A 104 -2.82 -11.10 0.05
N ILE A 105 -3.40 -10.25 -0.80
CA ILE A 105 -4.10 -10.66 -2.02
C ILE A 105 -3.08 -10.82 -3.15
N ASP A 106 -3.09 -11.96 -3.85
CA ASP A 106 -2.15 -12.25 -4.95
C ASP A 106 -2.07 -11.17 -6.03
N VAL A 107 -3.23 -10.58 -6.35
CA VAL A 107 -3.39 -9.55 -7.38
C VAL A 107 -3.09 -8.15 -6.85
N ARG A 108 -2.93 -8.01 -5.53
CA ARG A 108 -2.61 -6.76 -4.82
C ARG A 108 -3.58 -5.62 -5.09
N GLU A 109 -4.86 -5.98 -5.21
CA GLU A 109 -5.99 -5.06 -5.34
C GLU A 109 -7.14 -5.52 -4.44
N ILE A 110 -7.87 -4.57 -3.86
CA ILE A 110 -9.06 -4.83 -3.04
C ILE A 110 -10.25 -4.03 -3.58
N THR A 111 -11.46 -4.59 -3.53
CA THR A 111 -12.67 -3.85 -3.94
C THR A 111 -12.99 -2.74 -2.95
N GLY A 112 -13.69 -1.69 -3.39
CA GLY A 112 -14.11 -0.61 -2.50
C GLY A 112 -14.99 -1.09 -1.35
N ILE A 113 -15.90 -2.03 -1.61
CA ILE A 113 -16.75 -2.64 -0.58
C ILE A 113 -15.91 -3.39 0.45
N HIS A 114 -14.97 -4.23 0.01
CA HIS A 114 -14.09 -4.96 0.93
C HIS A 114 -13.22 -3.97 1.73
N ALA A 115 -12.60 -2.99 1.08
CA ALA A 115 -11.81 -1.97 1.77
C ALA A 115 -12.60 -1.26 2.89
N ILE A 116 -13.83 -0.85 2.62
CA ILE A 116 -14.72 -0.22 3.62
C ILE A 116 -15.05 -1.19 4.75
N ASN A 117 -15.36 -2.45 4.43
CA ASN A 117 -15.76 -3.46 5.41
C ASN A 117 -14.62 -3.91 6.34
N LEU A 118 -13.36 -3.60 6.03
CA LEU A 118 -12.23 -3.87 6.93
C LEU A 118 -12.38 -3.20 8.31
N VAL A 119 -13.16 -2.11 8.42
CA VAL A 119 -13.44 -1.48 9.72
C VAL A 119 -14.12 -2.43 10.71
N ASN A 120 -14.83 -3.44 10.22
CA ASN A 120 -15.48 -4.45 11.06
C ASN A 120 -14.45 -5.35 11.76
N LYS A 121 -13.27 -5.56 11.16
CA LYS A 121 -12.15 -6.29 11.79
C LYS A 121 -11.52 -5.50 12.96
N MET A 122 -11.82 -4.20 13.08
CA MET A 122 -11.22 -3.30 14.09
C MET A 122 -12.04 -3.17 15.39
N GLY A 123 -13.13 -3.94 15.56
CA GLY A 123 -13.95 -3.92 16.78
C GLY A 123 -14.75 -2.64 17.02
N GLN A 124 -15.08 -1.89 15.96
CA GLN A 124 -15.77 -0.58 15.93
C GLN A 124 -14.97 0.65 16.40
N LYS A 125 -13.94 1.04 15.64
CA LYS A 125 -13.18 2.30 15.87
C LYS A 125 -13.39 3.40 14.83
N ILE A 126 -13.88 3.05 13.64
CA ILE A 126 -14.11 3.94 12.48
C ILE A 126 -15.43 3.53 11.82
N SER A 127 -16.26 4.49 11.41
CA SER A 127 -17.50 4.20 10.66
C SER A 127 -17.22 3.91 9.17
N MET A 128 -18.13 3.22 8.49
CA MET A 128 -18.00 2.97 7.04
C MET A 128 -17.87 4.26 6.22
N LEU A 129 -18.65 5.29 6.56
CA LEU A 129 -18.55 6.62 5.92
C LEU A 129 -17.18 7.27 6.16
N GLN A 130 -16.60 7.12 7.35
CA GLN A 130 -15.25 7.60 7.62
C GLN A 130 -14.21 6.84 6.80
N ALA A 131 -14.37 5.53 6.66
CA ALA A 131 -13.50 4.70 5.82
C ALA A 131 -13.52 5.14 4.36
N GLU A 132 -14.70 5.39 3.79
CA GLU A 132 -14.84 5.93 2.42
C GLU A 132 -14.11 7.26 2.23
N ASN A 133 -14.26 8.18 3.19
CA ASN A 133 -13.58 9.47 3.17
C ASN A 133 -12.06 9.33 3.27
N LEU A 134 -11.58 8.40 4.11
CA LEU A 134 -10.15 8.10 4.24
C LEU A 134 -9.56 7.51 2.97
N LEU A 135 -10.25 6.56 2.34
CA LEU A 135 -9.84 5.99 1.05
C LEU A 135 -9.71 7.08 -0.01
N ALA A 136 -10.68 7.99 -0.11
CA ALA A 136 -10.62 9.13 -1.03
C ALA A 136 -9.46 10.08 -0.70
N LYS A 137 -9.22 10.36 0.58
CA LYS A 137 -8.11 11.22 1.04
C LYS A 137 -6.74 10.59 0.72
N TRP A 138 -6.56 9.30 0.97
CA TRP A 138 -5.32 8.58 0.66
C TRP A 138 -5.05 8.46 -0.84
N CYS A 139 -6.10 8.37 -1.68
CA CYS A 139 -5.94 8.51 -3.12
C CYS A 139 -5.43 9.89 -3.53
N LYS A 140 -6.00 10.96 -2.98
CA LYS A 140 -5.53 12.34 -3.25
C LYS A 140 -4.08 12.57 -2.79
N MET A 141 -3.63 11.83 -1.78
CA MET A 141 -2.27 11.91 -1.23
C MET A 141 -1.30 10.90 -1.84
N TYR A 142 -1.72 10.15 -2.87
CA TYR A 142 -0.93 9.12 -3.57
C TYR A 142 -0.48 7.93 -2.71
N TYR A 143 -1.11 7.74 -1.55
CA TYR A 143 -0.93 6.53 -0.74
C TYR A 143 -1.70 5.34 -1.33
N LEU A 144 -2.83 5.61 -1.97
CA LEU A 144 -3.60 4.60 -2.68
C LEU A 144 -3.79 5.02 -4.12
N GLU A 145 -3.95 4.05 -5.01
CA GLU A 145 -4.42 4.27 -6.36
C GLU A 145 -5.77 3.59 -6.53
N LYS A 146 -6.73 4.31 -7.13
CA LYS A 146 -8.06 3.79 -7.42
C LYS A 146 -8.19 3.50 -8.91
N ILE A 147 -8.42 2.24 -9.26
CA ILE A 147 -8.78 1.83 -10.62
C ILE A 147 -10.21 1.32 -10.58
N GLN A 148 -11.11 2.00 -11.30
CA GLN A 148 -12.54 1.68 -11.27
C GLN A 148 -13.08 1.66 -9.83
N ASN A 149 -13.50 0.50 -9.32
CA ASN A 149 -13.97 0.31 -7.95
C ASN A 149 -13.00 -0.50 -7.08
N LYS A 150 -11.71 -0.53 -7.45
CA LYS A 150 -10.66 -1.23 -6.69
C LYS A 150 -9.56 -0.28 -6.25
N TYR A 151 -8.92 -0.63 -5.15
CA TYR A 151 -7.81 0.09 -4.55
C TYR A 151 -6.56 -0.80 -4.58
N ARG A 152 -5.42 -0.16 -4.83
CA ARG A 152 -4.08 -0.75 -4.70
C ARG A 152 -3.13 0.22 -4.03
N LEU A 153 -1.95 -0.25 -3.65
CA LEU A 153 -0.91 0.62 -3.09
C LEU A 153 -0.50 1.68 -4.11
N GLY A 154 -0.49 2.94 -3.68
CA GLY A 154 0.07 4.03 -4.46
C GLY A 154 1.60 4.05 -4.35
N VAL A 155 2.24 4.78 -5.28
CA VAL A 155 3.71 4.90 -5.35
C VAL A 155 4.34 5.39 -4.03
N ARG A 156 3.61 6.22 -3.27
CA ARG A 156 4.08 6.74 -2.00
C ARG A 156 4.12 5.66 -0.93
N THR A 157 3.06 4.88 -0.78
CA THR A 157 3.01 3.77 0.17
C THR A 157 4.09 2.73 -0.13
N ILE A 158 4.27 2.38 -1.39
CA ILE A 158 5.32 1.44 -1.80
C ILE A 158 6.70 1.89 -1.32
N ASN A 159 7.03 3.17 -1.48
CA ASN A 159 8.36 3.67 -1.14
C ASN A 159 8.52 4.08 0.34
N GLU A 160 7.44 4.42 1.05
CA GLU A 160 7.49 4.73 2.49
C GLU A 160 7.45 3.46 3.36
N PHE A 161 6.82 2.38 2.87
CA PHE A 161 6.58 1.16 3.65
C PHE A 161 7.31 -0.07 3.09
N GLU A 162 8.28 0.09 2.18
CA GLU A 162 9.06 -1.04 1.64
C GLU A 162 9.70 -1.87 2.75
N ASP A 163 10.48 -1.23 3.62
CA ASP A 163 11.14 -1.86 4.78
C ASP A 163 10.13 -2.48 5.76
N TYR A 164 8.94 -1.89 5.86
CA TYR A 164 7.85 -2.44 6.68
C TYR A 164 7.40 -3.80 6.13
N PHE A 165 7.11 -3.88 4.84
CA PHE A 165 6.65 -5.12 4.22
C PHE A 165 7.74 -6.19 4.25
N GLU A 166 9.01 -5.84 4.02
CA GLU A 166 10.11 -6.78 4.16
C GLU A 166 10.21 -7.37 5.56
N LYS A 167 10.02 -6.55 6.60
CA LYS A 167 10.16 -6.96 8.00
C LYS A 167 8.97 -7.77 8.52
N TYR A 168 7.74 -7.39 8.14
CA TYR A 168 6.52 -7.95 8.74
C TYR A 168 5.72 -8.87 7.82
N MET A 169 5.98 -8.82 6.51
CA MET A 169 5.29 -9.62 5.50
C MET A 169 6.27 -10.31 4.52
N PRO A 170 7.39 -10.91 4.99
CA PRO A 170 8.42 -11.45 4.11
C PRO A 170 7.90 -12.56 3.18
N ASP A 171 6.89 -13.31 3.61
CA ASP A 171 6.36 -14.46 2.86
C ASP A 171 5.60 -14.05 1.59
N VAL A 172 5.04 -12.84 1.54
CA VAL A 172 4.31 -12.32 0.36
C VAL A 172 5.16 -11.38 -0.50
N MET A 173 6.32 -10.96 0.01
CA MET A 173 7.28 -10.14 -0.73
C MET A 173 7.94 -10.98 -1.83
N LYS A 174 7.95 -10.43 -3.05
CA LYS A 174 8.50 -11.11 -4.21
C LYS A 174 9.51 -10.20 -4.90
N ASP A 175 10.68 -10.75 -5.18
CA ASP A 175 11.71 -10.04 -5.93
C ASP A 175 11.50 -10.17 -7.44
N CYS A 176 11.76 -9.08 -8.14
CA CYS A 176 11.80 -9.06 -9.57
C CYS A 176 12.94 -9.97 -10.05
N TYR A 177 12.61 -10.93 -10.90
CA TYR A 177 13.61 -11.86 -11.41
C TYR A 177 14.79 -11.18 -12.13
N ILE A 178 14.54 -10.03 -12.76
CA ILE A 178 15.54 -9.28 -13.53
C ILE A 178 16.34 -8.34 -12.63
N CYS A 179 15.70 -7.38 -11.95
CA CYS A 179 16.40 -6.31 -11.25
C CYS A 179 16.67 -6.61 -9.77
N LYS A 180 16.13 -7.72 -9.24
CA LYS A 180 16.28 -8.16 -7.83
C LYS A 180 15.75 -7.17 -6.80
N LYS A 181 14.87 -6.27 -7.19
CA LYS A 181 14.15 -5.37 -6.29
C LYS A 181 12.74 -5.90 -6.05
N ASN A 182 12.14 -5.53 -4.92
CA ASN A 182 10.77 -5.86 -4.58
C ASN A 182 9.78 -5.47 -5.68
N VAL A 183 8.84 -6.36 -5.96
CA VAL A 183 7.74 -6.15 -6.91
C VAL A 183 6.46 -5.92 -6.11
N PHE A 184 5.87 -4.75 -6.29
CA PHE A 184 4.55 -4.41 -5.77
C PHE A 184 3.47 -4.56 -6.83
N TRP A 185 3.84 -4.33 -8.09
CA TRP A 185 3.02 -4.50 -9.26
C TRP A 185 3.85 -5.00 -10.44
N GLY A 186 3.35 -6.04 -11.11
CA GLY A 186 4.10 -6.67 -12.19
C GLY A 186 3.38 -7.86 -12.78
N ALA A 187 4.14 -8.68 -13.50
CA ALA A 187 3.67 -9.93 -14.07
C ALA A 187 4.34 -11.11 -13.34
N ASN A 188 3.53 -12.13 -13.04
CA ASN A 188 4.03 -13.43 -12.60
C ASN A 188 4.13 -14.34 -13.81
N CYS A 189 5.24 -15.07 -13.94
CA CYS A 189 5.38 -16.05 -15.02
C CYS A 189 4.36 -17.18 -14.84
N ILE A 190 3.60 -17.52 -15.88
CA ILE A 190 2.59 -18.60 -15.82
C ILE A 190 3.21 -19.97 -15.48
N ALA A 191 4.46 -20.20 -15.87
CA ALA A 191 5.08 -21.51 -15.71
C ALA A 191 5.86 -21.70 -14.40
N CYS A 192 6.37 -20.62 -13.80
CA CYS A 192 7.21 -20.72 -12.60
C CYS A 192 6.92 -19.66 -11.53
N GLU A 193 5.88 -18.85 -11.74
CA GLU A 193 5.30 -17.89 -10.79
C GLU A 193 6.24 -16.79 -10.29
N LYS A 194 7.47 -16.74 -10.80
CA LYS A 194 8.44 -15.67 -10.46
C LYS A 194 7.89 -14.31 -10.90
N ALA A 195 7.93 -13.37 -9.96
CA ALA A 195 7.49 -11.99 -10.18
C ALA A 195 8.52 -11.20 -10.99
N ILE A 196 8.01 -10.34 -11.87
CA ILE A 196 8.82 -9.46 -12.72
C ILE A 196 8.08 -8.14 -12.84
N HIS A 197 8.73 -7.02 -12.55
CA HIS A 197 8.16 -5.70 -12.84
C HIS A 197 7.77 -5.59 -14.31
N THR A 198 6.61 -4.98 -14.59
CA THR A 198 6.12 -4.74 -15.95
C THR A 198 7.17 -4.04 -16.82
N ARG A 199 7.85 -3.02 -16.27
CA ARG A 199 8.94 -2.31 -16.95
C ARG A 199 10.11 -3.22 -17.33
N CYS A 200 10.58 -4.04 -16.38
CA CYS A 200 11.71 -4.94 -16.61
C CYS A 200 11.36 -6.00 -17.66
N LEU A 201 10.13 -6.52 -17.62
CA LEU A 201 9.64 -7.48 -18.59
C LEU A 201 9.57 -6.85 -19.99
N ASN A 202 8.97 -5.66 -20.13
CA ASN A 202 8.86 -4.97 -21.42
C ASN A 202 10.23 -4.72 -22.06
N GLN A 203 11.19 -4.18 -21.29
CA GLN A 203 12.56 -3.95 -21.77
C GLN A 203 13.28 -5.24 -22.21
N TYR A 204 13.01 -6.36 -21.53
CA TYR A 204 13.56 -7.65 -21.93
C TYR A 204 12.92 -8.17 -23.23
N LEU A 205 11.59 -8.04 -23.35
CA LEU A 205 10.80 -8.52 -24.48
C LEU A 205 11.00 -7.72 -25.78
N GLU A 206 11.58 -6.53 -25.71
CA GLU A 206 12.07 -5.80 -26.89
C GLU A 206 13.15 -6.59 -27.63
N LYS A 207 13.97 -7.35 -26.90
CA LYS A 207 15.12 -8.09 -27.45
C LYS A 207 14.84 -9.58 -27.59
N ILE A 208 14.10 -10.17 -26.66
CA ILE A 208 13.92 -11.62 -26.56
C ILE A 208 12.45 -11.94 -26.30
N LYS A 209 11.76 -12.62 -27.23
CA LYS A 209 10.34 -13.00 -27.11
C LYS A 209 10.09 -14.24 -26.23
N LYS A 210 10.75 -14.29 -25.07
CA LYS A 210 10.67 -15.38 -24.09
C LYS A 210 10.55 -14.84 -22.68
N TRP A 211 10.02 -15.63 -21.75
CA TRP A 211 10.09 -15.31 -20.33
C TRP A 211 11.55 -15.30 -19.85
N PRO A 212 11.99 -14.28 -19.10
CA PRO A 212 13.38 -14.17 -18.64
C PRO A 212 13.76 -15.29 -17.66
N CYS A 213 12.79 -15.80 -16.90
CA CYS A 213 12.96 -16.78 -15.83
C CYS A 213 13.03 -18.24 -16.28
N CYS A 214 12.13 -18.68 -17.17
CA CYS A 214 12.04 -20.08 -17.62
C CYS A 214 12.40 -20.28 -19.09
N LYS A 215 12.59 -19.20 -19.86
CA LYS A 215 12.90 -19.22 -21.30
C LYS A 215 11.82 -19.84 -22.19
N LEU A 216 10.61 -20.06 -21.67
CA LEU A 216 9.45 -20.38 -22.49
C LEU A 216 9.04 -19.18 -23.35
N ASP A 217 8.39 -19.45 -24.47
CA ASP A 217 7.90 -18.40 -25.36
C ASP A 217 6.89 -17.49 -24.65
N PHE A 218 7.00 -16.20 -24.92
CA PHE A 218 6.13 -15.19 -24.35
C PHE A 218 5.04 -14.82 -25.36
N SER A 219 3.78 -14.87 -24.95
CA SER A 219 2.64 -14.33 -25.71
C SER A 219 1.98 -13.17 -24.96
N PRO A 220 1.63 -12.05 -25.63
CA PRO A 220 0.89 -10.95 -25.01
C PRO A 220 -0.46 -11.36 -24.41
N ASP A 221 -1.12 -12.37 -24.97
CA ASP A 221 -2.42 -12.83 -24.50
C ASP A 221 -2.32 -13.53 -23.13
N GLN A 222 -1.14 -14.06 -22.79
CA GLN A 222 -0.85 -14.62 -21.46
C GLN A 222 -0.99 -13.56 -20.35
N LEU A 223 -0.59 -12.31 -20.61
CA LEU A 223 -0.75 -11.22 -19.63
C LEU A 223 -2.23 -10.84 -19.44
N LYS A 224 -3.01 -10.83 -20.52
CA LYS A 224 -4.45 -10.52 -20.45
C LYS A 224 -5.19 -11.60 -19.67
N GLN A 225 -4.91 -12.87 -19.96
CA GLN A 225 -5.50 -14.01 -19.24
C GLN A 225 -5.12 -14.00 -17.77
N LEU A 226 -3.87 -13.67 -17.41
CA LEU A 226 -3.48 -13.49 -16.01
C LEU A 226 -4.30 -12.38 -15.34
N ASN A 227 -4.39 -11.21 -15.96
CA ASN A 227 -5.15 -10.07 -15.41
C ASN A 227 -6.67 -10.35 -15.35
N GLU A 228 -7.23 -11.16 -16.24
CA GLU A 228 -8.66 -11.51 -16.31
C GLU A 228 -9.04 -12.66 -15.36
N SER A 229 -8.22 -13.70 -15.25
CA SER A 229 -8.41 -14.81 -14.29
C SER A 229 -8.41 -14.28 -12.85
N GLN A 230 -7.48 -13.36 -12.59
CA GLN A 230 -7.33 -12.62 -11.34
C GLN A 230 -8.54 -11.73 -11.00
N ARG A 231 -9.30 -11.27 -12.01
CA ARG A 231 -10.56 -10.54 -11.79
C ARG A 231 -11.71 -11.46 -11.39
N MET A 232 -11.69 -12.72 -11.78
CA MET A 232 -12.79 -13.67 -11.52
C MET A 232 -12.75 -14.24 -10.10
N THR A 233 -11.56 -14.52 -9.55
CA THR A 233 -11.39 -15.05 -8.18
C THR A 233 -11.88 -14.09 -7.10
N GLN A 234 -11.81 -12.77 -7.36
CA GLN A 234 -12.26 -11.75 -6.40
C GLN A 234 -13.78 -11.67 -6.27
N ILE A 235 -14.51 -12.01 -7.33
CA ILE A 235 -15.98 -12.05 -7.30
C ILE A 235 -16.42 -13.15 -6.32
N THR A 236 -15.79 -14.33 -6.38
CA THR A 236 -16.10 -15.47 -5.51
C THR A 236 -15.79 -15.18 -4.04
N GLN A 237 -14.64 -14.55 -3.73
CA GLN A 237 -14.29 -14.16 -2.35
C GLN A 237 -15.23 -13.11 -1.77
N THR A 238 -15.66 -12.12 -2.57
CA THR A 238 -16.67 -11.15 -2.09
C THR A 238 -18.03 -11.79 -1.81
N PHE A 239 -18.41 -12.84 -2.54
CA PHE A 239 -19.66 -13.57 -2.27
C PHE A 239 -19.58 -14.39 -0.98
N GLU A 240 -18.45 -15.05 -0.72
CA GLU A 240 -18.22 -15.82 0.52
C GLU A 240 -18.15 -14.91 1.77
N ASP A 241 -17.51 -13.75 1.67
CA ASP A 241 -17.48 -12.75 2.75
C ASP A 241 -18.85 -12.12 3.00
N THR A 242 -19.68 -11.95 1.96
CA THR A 242 -21.04 -11.38 2.13
C THR A 242 -21.99 -12.41 2.76
N GLN A 243 -21.93 -13.68 2.34
CA GLN A 243 -22.76 -14.76 2.89
C GLN A 243 -22.42 -15.08 4.36
N SER A 244 -21.14 -15.06 4.72
CA SER A 244 -20.70 -15.29 6.11
C SER A 244 -21.06 -14.14 7.06
N ILE A 245 -21.31 -12.92 6.53
CA ILE A 245 -21.84 -11.79 7.30
C ILE A 245 -23.36 -11.91 7.46
N GLU A 246 -24.09 -12.28 6.41
CA GLU A 246 -25.55 -12.48 6.46
C GLU A 246 -25.96 -13.56 7.47
N GLU A 247 -25.26 -14.71 7.50
CA GLU A 247 -25.50 -15.78 8.48
C GLU A 247 -25.19 -15.36 9.93
N ARG A 248 -24.27 -14.40 10.15
CA ARG A 248 -23.97 -13.85 11.48
C ARG A 248 -24.99 -12.82 11.95
N SER A 249 -25.61 -12.08 11.03
CA SER A 249 -26.67 -11.12 11.35
C SER A 249 -28.02 -11.79 11.65
N GLU A 250 -28.34 -12.91 10.99
CA GLU A 250 -29.60 -13.62 11.24
C GLU A 250 -29.62 -14.30 12.62
N ASN A 251 -28.49 -14.77 13.11
CA ASN A 251 -28.39 -15.44 14.42
C ASN A 251 -28.42 -14.48 15.63
N SER A 252 -28.43 -13.16 15.41
CA SER A 252 -28.52 -12.13 16.46
C SER A 252 -29.94 -11.59 16.70
N THR A 253 -30.96 -12.09 15.98
CA THR A 253 -32.34 -11.55 16.05
C THR A 253 -33.34 -12.43 16.81
N ALA A 254 -32.91 -13.54 17.40
CA ALA A 254 -33.79 -14.47 18.11
C ALA A 254 -33.44 -14.60 19.59
N SER A 255 -33.67 -13.55 20.38
CA SER A 255 -34.20 -13.62 21.76
C SER A 255 -34.02 -12.26 22.46
N ASN A 256 -35.12 -11.54 22.70
CA ASN A 256 -35.29 -10.68 23.90
C ASN A 256 -36.71 -10.13 24.02
N VAL A 257 -37.50 -10.78 24.89
CA VAL A 257 -38.64 -10.29 25.70
C VAL A 257 -38.65 -11.30 26.86
N GLU A 258 -38.48 -11.02 28.16
CA GLU A 258 -38.88 -9.91 29.04
C GLU A 258 -38.07 -9.94 30.37
N ASN A 259 -38.08 -8.82 31.10
CA ASN A 259 -37.54 -8.52 32.45
C ASN A 259 -37.88 -9.57 33.55
N ASP A 260 -37.27 -9.68 34.74
CA ASP A 260 -36.88 -8.65 35.74
C ASP A 260 -36.05 -9.27 36.90
N ASN A 261 -35.49 -8.40 37.76
CA ASN A 261 -35.00 -8.58 39.15
C ASN A 261 -33.48 -8.65 39.47
N THR A 262 -32.99 -7.49 39.94
CA THR A 262 -32.22 -7.21 41.18
C THR A 262 -31.41 -8.32 41.88
N GLU A 263 -30.09 -8.11 42.10
CA GLU A 263 -29.47 -7.76 43.40
C GLU A 263 -27.92 -7.75 43.33
N GLU A 264 -27.31 -7.28 44.42
CA GLU A 264 -26.02 -6.64 44.66
C GLU A 264 -24.74 -7.54 44.71
N MET A 265 -23.59 -6.84 44.61
CA MET A 265 -22.27 -7.07 45.26
C MET A 265 -21.49 -8.39 45.04
N GLU A 266 -20.30 -8.31 44.42
CA GLU A 266 -19.01 -8.30 45.11
C GLU A 266 -17.80 -8.47 44.16
N ARG A 267 -16.66 -8.06 44.71
CA ARG A 267 -15.33 -7.80 44.15
C ARG A 267 -14.49 -9.07 43.99
N SER A 268 -13.73 -9.23 42.91
CA SER A 268 -12.37 -9.81 42.99
C SER A 268 -11.54 -9.57 41.73
N GLN A 269 -10.25 -9.35 42.00
CA GLN A 269 -9.16 -9.14 41.06
C GLN A 269 -8.77 -10.46 40.39
N ASN A 270 -8.33 -10.45 39.14
CA ASN A 270 -7.10 -11.17 38.76
C ASN A 270 -6.54 -10.75 37.41
N THR A 271 -5.22 -10.62 37.44
CA THR A 271 -4.29 -10.25 36.37
C THR A 271 -3.97 -11.42 35.45
N ASP A 272 -3.36 -11.08 34.31
CA ASP A 272 -2.50 -11.91 33.46
C ASP A 272 -3.06 -13.19 32.84
N ASN A 273 -3.10 -13.22 31.49
CA ASN A 273 -2.60 -14.39 30.76
C ASN A 273 -2.12 -14.04 29.35
N ILE A 274 -0.79 -13.97 29.28
CA ILE A 274 0.06 -13.87 28.11
C ILE A 274 0.23 -15.27 27.49
N ARG A 275 0.29 -15.32 26.14
CA ARG A 275 0.93 -16.35 25.28
C ARG A 275 0.53 -17.80 25.52
N ARG A 276 -0.12 -18.38 24.52
CA ARG A 276 0.18 -19.70 23.96
C ARG A 276 -0.71 -19.88 22.74
N LEU A 277 -0.13 -20.05 21.55
CA LEU A 277 -0.63 -20.90 20.45
C LEU A 277 0.28 -20.72 19.23
N SER A 278 1.47 -21.33 19.27
CA SER A 278 2.26 -21.66 18.07
C SER A 278 3.37 -22.65 18.39
N ARG A 279 2.99 -23.87 18.81
CA ARG A 279 3.84 -25.06 18.71
C ARG A 279 3.00 -26.29 18.47
N LYS A 280 2.91 -26.70 17.21
CA LYS A 280 2.65 -28.04 16.64
C LYS A 280 2.38 -27.78 15.15
N ARG A 281 3.27 -28.14 14.23
CA ARG A 281 3.43 -29.51 13.74
C ARG A 281 4.82 -29.71 13.12
N LYS A 282 5.48 -30.79 13.51
CA LYS A 282 6.51 -31.50 12.75
C LYS A 282 6.26 -33.00 12.96
N ARG A 283 6.57 -33.79 11.93
CA ARG A 283 6.43 -35.25 11.72
C ARG A 283 5.25 -35.57 10.79
N GLU A 284 5.45 -36.27 9.68
CA GLU A 284 6.51 -37.21 9.26
C GLU A 284 7.02 -36.92 7.85
#